data_AF-A0A662SFT0-F1
#
_entry.id   AF-A0A662SFT0-F1
#
_cell.length_a   1.000
_cell.length_b   1.000
_cell.length_c   1.000
_cell.angle_alpha   90.00
_cell.angle_beta   90.00
_cell.angle_gamma   90.00
#
_symmetry.space_group_name_H-M   'P 1'
#
loop_
_entity.id
_entity.type
_entity.pdbx_description
1 polymer ?
#
loop_
_entity_poly.entity_id
_entity_poly.type
_entity_poly.pdbx_seq_one_letter_code
_entity_poly.pdbx_strand_id
1 'polypeptide(L)'
;LYLYRLGKRSVSIRGLRFVRFEGGGIGKRRESKAEIIRRFLEQNSERAFYSTEIAEALKDKGIEQRDVMSTVRRAERKGLVYVRGYMTHDRQTPFKEGYLITWIDPDKPREQALEEAIQRTEKALAEKASTSPIIERVRMIRDIIIETTKLRDLVSFDFIQNKLGCTEYEAEGALKRALQLYPDLKEVKLFNIYRYYYHSSLSKEDLNAAIIMKENYIRETKGRLNRIGHNWEACVEWFIDKFTTGASFRTQSHRGNRMDPRRITLHLVRSVGGRKYNAEVDRVWEVTPGIFTQPITYVLECKWGLIRKKDVDDFLEVLRWSKEFGVDTPEGRQIKQGVIGVFASSSFNPREKVRLRDETEISLATYASRMNIQLLKASDFNKKLRERGVPKEVSVQKICKACRDEREVREVMEEIWENPGRSKEILTQVMEKNKDIYKFEKLLEERRSKRTRGQSNE
;
A
#
# COMPACT_ATOMS: atom_id res chain seq x y z
N LEU A 1 -81.04 -1.37 -2.76
CA LEU A 1 -82.21 -1.93 -3.46
C LEU A 1 -82.50 -3.30 -2.88
N TYR A 2 -83.62 -3.46 -2.18
CA TYR A 2 -84.07 -4.75 -1.65
C TYR A 2 -85.33 -5.18 -2.39
N LEU A 3 -85.45 -6.47 -2.72
CA LEU A 3 -86.58 -7.03 -3.44
C LEU A 3 -87.22 -8.13 -2.59
N TYR A 4 -88.46 -7.93 -2.16
CA TYR A 4 -89.21 -8.94 -1.41
C TYR A 4 -90.02 -9.81 -2.39
N ARG A 5 -89.69 -11.10 -2.50
CA ARG A 5 -90.39 -12.06 -3.36
C ARG A 5 -90.47 -13.42 -2.67
N LEU A 6 -91.68 -13.88 -2.39
CA LEU A 6 -91.93 -15.14 -1.67
C LEU A 6 -91.57 -16.37 -2.52
N GLY A 7 -90.90 -17.35 -1.89
CA GLY A 7 -90.70 -18.70 -2.42
C GLY A 7 -89.56 -18.92 -3.43
N LYS A 8 -88.83 -17.89 -3.90
CA LYS A 8 -87.73 -18.05 -4.86
C LYS A 8 -86.36 -17.70 -4.25
N ARG A 9 -85.36 -18.59 -4.42
CA ARG A 9 -83.99 -18.41 -3.89
C ARG A 9 -83.13 -17.43 -4.69
N SER A 10 -83.47 -17.17 -5.95
CA SER A 10 -82.89 -16.07 -6.74
C SER A 10 -83.82 -15.59 -7.84
N VAL A 11 -83.68 -14.33 -8.25
CA VAL A 11 -84.45 -13.76 -9.36
C VAL A 11 -83.63 -12.73 -10.13
N SER A 12 -83.75 -12.74 -11.45
CA SER A 12 -83.07 -11.78 -12.33
C SER A 12 -84.07 -10.74 -12.83
N ILE A 13 -83.77 -9.46 -12.64
CA ILE A 13 -84.59 -8.34 -13.12
C ILE A 13 -83.65 -7.33 -13.78
N ARG A 14 -83.91 -6.98 -15.05
CA ARG A 14 -83.13 -6.01 -15.83
C ARG A 14 -81.62 -6.26 -15.80
N GLY A 15 -81.21 -7.53 -15.97
CA GLY A 15 -79.80 -7.95 -15.97
C GLY A 15 -79.15 -8.10 -14.60
N LEU A 16 -79.84 -7.74 -13.50
CA LEU A 16 -79.33 -7.87 -12.13
C LEU A 16 -79.95 -9.09 -11.43
N ARG A 17 -79.10 -9.97 -10.89
CA ARG A 17 -79.51 -11.17 -10.15
C ARG A 17 -79.58 -10.86 -8.66
N PHE A 18 -80.78 -10.92 -8.11
CA PHE A 18 -81.05 -10.83 -6.68
C PHE A 18 -81.07 -12.23 -6.09
N VAL A 19 -80.35 -12.44 -4.99
CA VAL A 19 -80.30 -13.71 -4.24
C VAL A 19 -80.90 -13.51 -2.86
N ARG A 20 -81.48 -14.58 -2.30
CA ARG A 20 -82.09 -14.55 -0.97
C ARG A 20 -81.05 -14.10 0.07
N PHE A 21 -81.39 -13.07 0.84
CA PHE A 21 -80.59 -12.63 1.97
C PHE A 21 -80.76 -13.64 3.11
N GLU A 22 -79.74 -14.47 3.35
CA GLU A 22 -79.67 -15.35 4.51
C GLU A 22 -78.91 -14.59 5.61
N GLY A 23 -79.62 -14.17 6.65
CA GLY A 23 -79.10 -13.38 7.78
C GLY A 23 -78.18 -14.19 8.71
N GLY A 24 -77.12 -14.78 8.18
CA GLY A 24 -76.18 -15.60 8.95
C GLY A 24 -74.75 -15.48 8.43
N GLY A 25 -73.90 -14.81 9.22
CA GLY A 25 -72.44 -14.97 9.17
C GLY A 25 -71.68 -14.09 8.18
N ILE A 26 -71.39 -12.85 8.58
CA ILE A 26 -70.20 -12.14 8.09
C ILE A 26 -69.00 -13.02 8.46
N GLY A 27 -68.38 -13.67 7.47
CA GLY A 27 -67.21 -14.52 7.68
C GLY A 27 -66.15 -13.80 8.52
N LYS A 28 -65.54 -14.50 9.49
CA LYS A 28 -64.42 -14.02 10.30
C LYS A 28 -63.48 -13.19 9.41
N ARG A 29 -63.37 -11.88 9.66
CA ARG A 29 -62.45 -10.99 8.93
C ARG A 29 -61.07 -11.63 8.95
N ARG A 30 -60.62 -12.15 7.81
CA ARG A 30 -59.28 -12.66 7.63
C ARG A 30 -58.35 -11.47 7.87
N GLU A 31 -57.47 -11.56 8.87
CA GLU A 31 -56.57 -10.48 9.25
C GLU A 31 -55.78 -10.01 8.02
N SER A 32 -55.74 -8.69 7.78
CA SER A 32 -55.09 -8.16 6.58
C SER A 32 -53.57 -8.27 6.70
N LYS A 33 -52.83 -8.49 5.60
CA LYS A 33 -51.36 -8.52 5.63
C LYS A 33 -50.74 -7.29 6.31
N ALA A 34 -51.34 -6.11 6.08
CA ALA A 34 -50.89 -4.85 6.68
C ALA A 34 -51.14 -4.75 8.19
N GLU A 35 -52.12 -5.48 8.72
CA GLU A 35 -52.39 -5.58 10.16
C GLU A 35 -51.41 -6.55 10.83
N ILE A 36 -51.14 -7.69 10.17
CA ILE A 36 -50.14 -8.65 10.63
C ILE A 36 -48.74 -8.01 10.75
N ILE A 37 -48.32 -7.23 9.73
CA ILE A 37 -47.03 -6.52 9.75
C ILE A 37 -46.99 -5.45 10.84
N ARG A 38 -48.07 -4.69 11.03
CA ARG A 38 -48.14 -3.65 12.07
C ARG A 38 -48.06 -4.26 13.47
N ARG A 39 -48.86 -5.30 13.72
CA ARG A 39 -48.87 -6.04 14.99
C ARG A 39 -47.49 -6.64 15.28
N PHE A 40 -46.81 -7.16 14.26
CA PHE A 40 -45.43 -7.66 14.42
C PHE A 40 -44.48 -6.56 14.89
N LEU A 41 -44.52 -5.38 14.27
CA LEU A 41 -43.65 -4.26 14.65
C LEU A 41 -43.99 -3.71 16.05
N GLU A 42 -45.28 -3.60 16.37
CA GLU A 42 -45.77 -3.13 17.66
C GLU A 42 -45.40 -4.09 18.80
N GLN A 43 -45.58 -5.41 18.61
CA GLN A 43 -45.20 -6.44 19.59
C GLN A 43 -43.69 -6.56 19.80
N ASN A 44 -42.89 -6.07 18.85
CA ASN A 44 -41.43 -6.08 18.91
C ASN A 44 -40.88 -4.65 18.94
N SER A 45 -41.57 -3.74 19.63
CA SER A 45 -41.22 -2.32 19.69
C SER A 45 -39.82 -2.04 20.24
N GLU A 46 -39.30 -2.94 21.08
CA GLU A 46 -37.97 -2.83 21.71
C GLU A 46 -36.78 -3.07 20.77
N ARG A 47 -37.03 -3.50 19.52
CA ARG A 47 -35.97 -3.85 18.57
C ARG A 47 -36.23 -3.30 17.16
N ALA A 48 -35.15 -3.00 16.44
CA ALA A 48 -35.19 -2.71 15.02
C ALA A 48 -34.90 -3.97 14.17
N PHE A 49 -35.64 -4.12 13.06
CA PHE A 49 -35.54 -5.26 12.15
C PHE A 49 -35.26 -4.81 10.73
N TYR A 50 -34.49 -5.60 9.99
CA TYR A 50 -34.33 -5.39 8.56
C TYR A 50 -35.60 -5.81 7.81
N SER A 51 -35.89 -5.15 6.68
CA SER A 51 -37.08 -5.46 5.90
C SER A 51 -37.10 -6.88 5.34
N THR A 52 -35.93 -7.51 5.13
CA THR A 52 -35.83 -8.93 4.80
C THR A 52 -36.17 -9.82 6.00
N GLU A 53 -35.71 -9.47 7.22
CA GLU A 53 -36.00 -10.23 8.45
C GLU A 53 -37.49 -10.25 8.77
N ILE A 54 -38.18 -9.12 8.58
CA ILE A 54 -39.64 -9.04 8.77
C ILE A 54 -40.35 -9.96 7.77
N ALA A 55 -39.91 -9.98 6.51
CA ALA A 55 -40.49 -10.84 5.48
C ALA A 55 -40.24 -12.32 5.77
N GLU A 56 -39.06 -12.67 6.27
CA GLU A 56 -38.69 -14.03 6.65
C GLU A 56 -39.47 -14.52 7.87
N ALA A 57 -39.57 -13.70 8.93
CA ALA A 57 -40.33 -14.02 10.14
C ALA A 57 -41.85 -14.18 9.90
N LEU A 58 -42.37 -13.56 8.84
CA LEU A 58 -43.79 -13.59 8.48
C LEU A 58 -44.09 -14.44 7.23
N LYS A 59 -43.10 -15.19 6.74
CA LYS A 59 -43.22 -15.99 5.52
C LYS A 59 -44.35 -17.02 5.59
N ASP A 60 -44.50 -17.69 6.73
CA ASP A 60 -45.56 -18.69 6.97
C ASP A 60 -46.96 -18.09 6.99
N LYS A 61 -47.07 -16.77 7.15
CA LYS A 61 -48.33 -16.01 7.06
C LYS A 61 -48.57 -15.46 5.64
N GLY A 62 -47.76 -15.87 4.66
CA GLY A 62 -47.88 -15.48 3.25
C GLY A 62 -47.49 -14.03 2.97
N ILE A 63 -46.61 -13.44 3.80
CA ILE A 63 -46.13 -12.08 3.65
C ILE A 63 -44.81 -12.06 2.88
N GLU A 64 -44.74 -11.22 1.86
CA GLU A 64 -43.53 -11.01 1.05
C GLU A 64 -42.89 -9.64 1.33
N GLN A 65 -41.64 -9.45 0.91
CA GLN A 65 -40.91 -8.20 1.13
C GLN A 65 -41.61 -6.96 0.53
N ARG A 66 -42.31 -7.11 -0.60
CA ARG A 66 -43.14 -6.04 -1.20
C ARG A 66 -44.33 -5.63 -0.32
N ASP A 67 -44.89 -6.58 0.42
CA ASP A 67 -46.00 -6.34 1.36
C ASP A 67 -45.49 -5.60 2.60
N VAL A 68 -44.28 -5.94 3.07
CA VAL A 68 -43.57 -5.24 4.16
C VAL A 68 -43.33 -3.79 3.79
N MET A 69 -42.63 -3.52 2.68
CA MET A 69 -42.26 -2.15 2.32
C MET A 69 -43.48 -1.26 2.01
N SER A 70 -44.50 -1.80 1.33
CA SER A 70 -45.73 -1.03 1.06
C SER A 70 -46.50 -0.68 2.34
N THR A 71 -46.45 -1.53 3.36
CA THR A 71 -47.08 -1.28 4.66
C THR A 71 -46.24 -0.30 5.50
N VAL A 72 -44.93 -0.51 5.56
CA VAL A 72 -43.98 0.34 6.30
C VAL A 72 -43.97 1.77 5.76
N ARG A 73 -43.93 1.97 4.44
CA ARG A 73 -44.01 3.33 3.86
C ARG A 73 -45.33 4.04 4.16
N ARG A 74 -46.43 3.31 4.33
CA ARG A 74 -47.71 3.88 4.77
C ARG A 74 -47.72 4.21 6.26
N ALA A 75 -47.08 3.39 7.09
CA ALA A 75 -46.94 3.61 8.52
C ALA A 75 -45.97 4.76 8.83
N GLU A 76 -44.88 4.89 8.07
CA GLU A 76 -43.87 5.95 8.17
C GLU A 76 -44.48 7.32 7.91
N ARG A 77 -45.31 7.47 6.86
CA ARG A 77 -46.07 8.70 6.60
C ARG A 77 -47.05 9.08 7.72
N LYS A 78 -47.48 8.09 8.50
CA LYS A 78 -48.34 8.29 9.69
C LYS A 78 -47.52 8.48 10.97
N GLY A 79 -46.19 8.47 10.88
CA GLY A 79 -45.30 8.59 12.02
C GLY A 79 -45.26 7.37 12.94
N LEU A 80 -45.82 6.23 12.55
CA LEU A 80 -45.93 5.05 13.42
C LEU A 80 -44.66 4.17 13.44
N VAL A 81 -43.78 4.35 12.47
CA VAL A 81 -42.53 3.60 12.35
C VAL A 81 -41.40 4.53 11.92
N TYR A 82 -40.20 4.23 12.37
CA TYR A 82 -38.96 4.83 11.91
C TYR A 82 -38.28 3.90 10.91
N VAL A 83 -37.82 4.45 9.78
CA VAL A 83 -37.16 3.72 8.71
C VAL A 83 -35.79 4.33 8.45
N ARG A 84 -34.75 3.49 8.40
CA ARG A 84 -33.36 3.91 8.22
C ARG A 84 -32.69 3.13 7.08
N GLY A 85 -31.99 3.86 6.21
CA GLY A 85 -31.11 3.32 5.16
C GLY A 85 -29.78 4.08 5.11
N TYR A 86 -28.96 3.82 4.08
CA TYR A 86 -27.83 4.67 3.75
C TYR A 86 -28.33 6.04 3.32
N MET A 87 -27.89 7.09 4.01
CA MET A 87 -28.19 8.46 3.61
C MET A 87 -27.23 8.91 2.51
N THR A 88 -27.77 9.29 1.37
CA THR A 88 -27.10 10.11 0.36
C THR A 88 -27.69 11.52 0.41
N HIS A 89 -27.09 12.50 -0.29
CA HIS A 89 -27.52 13.91 -0.21
C HIS A 89 -29.02 14.13 -0.43
N ASP A 90 -29.68 13.33 -1.28
CA ASP A 90 -31.09 13.55 -1.65
C ASP A 90 -32.02 12.34 -1.37
N ARG A 91 -31.49 11.17 -0.98
CA ARG A 91 -32.29 9.93 -0.83
C ARG A 91 -31.74 9.00 0.25
N GLN A 92 -32.61 8.11 0.75
CA GLN A 92 -32.19 6.95 1.53
C GLN A 92 -32.26 5.68 0.69
N THR A 93 -31.13 4.98 0.54
CA THR A 93 -31.06 3.65 -0.09
C THR A 93 -31.03 2.54 0.95
N PRO A 94 -31.60 1.35 0.68
CA PRO A 94 -31.60 0.26 1.65
C PRO A 94 -30.18 -0.28 1.90
N PHE A 95 -29.97 -0.93 3.05
CA PHE A 95 -28.80 -1.78 3.27
C PHE A 95 -28.87 -3.05 2.39
N LYS A 96 -27.82 -3.89 2.40
CA LYS A 96 -27.82 -5.16 1.66
C LYS A 96 -29.00 -6.05 2.10
N GLU A 97 -29.32 -6.02 3.38
CA GLU A 97 -30.41 -6.73 4.04
C GLU A 97 -31.74 -5.93 4.01
N GLY A 98 -31.82 -4.82 3.27
CA GLY A 98 -33.01 -3.98 3.21
C GLY A 98 -32.99 -2.78 4.16
N TYR A 99 -34.15 -2.15 4.37
CA TYR A 99 -34.26 -1.00 5.28
C TYR A 99 -34.39 -1.48 6.72
N LEU A 100 -33.81 -0.73 7.66
CA LEU A 100 -33.94 -1.00 9.08
C LEU A 100 -35.17 -0.26 9.62
N ILE A 101 -36.06 -0.99 10.32
CA ILE A 101 -37.41 -0.55 10.66
C ILE A 101 -37.67 -0.80 12.15
N THR A 102 -38.21 0.18 12.86
CA THR A 102 -38.64 0.04 14.26
C THR A 102 -39.95 0.77 14.51
N TRP A 103 -40.73 0.31 15.49
CA TRP A 103 -41.96 0.95 15.93
C TRP A 103 -41.67 2.25 16.67
N ILE A 104 -42.50 3.28 16.45
CA ILE A 104 -42.52 4.51 17.23
C ILE A 104 -43.73 4.43 18.16
N ASP A 105 -43.46 4.51 19.46
CA ASP A 105 -44.50 4.51 20.48
C ASP A 105 -45.31 5.82 20.41
N PRO A 106 -46.62 5.76 20.10
CA PRO A 106 -47.46 6.95 19.98
C PRO A 106 -47.81 7.58 21.35
N ASP A 107 -47.64 6.85 22.46
CA ASP A 107 -47.98 7.34 23.80
C ASP A 107 -46.87 8.21 24.42
N LYS A 108 -45.70 8.27 23.75
CA LYS A 108 -44.55 9.09 24.18
C LYS A 108 -44.46 10.42 23.43
N PRO A 109 -43.83 11.45 24.03
CA PRO A 109 -43.43 12.65 23.31
C PRO A 109 -42.62 12.32 22.05
N ARG A 110 -42.95 12.97 20.94
CA ARG A 110 -42.43 12.64 19.60
C ARG A 110 -40.90 12.60 19.53
N GLU A 111 -40.25 13.56 20.18
CA GLU A 111 -38.81 13.71 20.21
C GLU A 111 -38.14 12.53 20.94
N GLN A 112 -38.64 12.19 22.13
CA GLN A 112 -38.17 11.04 22.91
C GLN A 112 -38.38 9.71 22.17
N ALA A 113 -39.55 9.53 21.54
CA ALA A 113 -39.85 8.31 20.79
C ALA A 113 -38.95 8.14 19.55
N LEU A 114 -38.53 9.25 18.94
CA LEU A 114 -37.62 9.25 17.80
C LEU A 114 -36.17 8.97 18.24
N GLU A 115 -35.73 9.54 19.36
CA GLU A 115 -34.40 9.27 19.92
C GLU A 115 -34.23 7.80 20.29
N GLU A 116 -35.23 7.21 20.97
CA GLU A 116 -35.24 5.78 21.27
C GLU A 116 -35.22 4.91 19.99
N ALA A 117 -35.99 5.30 18.96
CA ALA A 117 -35.98 4.61 17.68
C ALA A 117 -34.60 4.68 16.99
N ILE A 118 -33.92 5.82 17.06
CA ILE A 118 -32.54 5.97 16.55
C ILE A 118 -31.60 5.05 17.32
N GLN A 119 -31.63 5.05 18.65
CA GLN A 119 -30.79 4.19 19.49
C GLN A 119 -31.00 2.69 19.19
N ARG A 120 -32.25 2.23 19.02
CA ARG A 120 -32.55 0.85 18.63
C ARG A 120 -31.96 0.50 17.26
N THR A 121 -32.02 1.42 16.30
CA THR A 121 -31.39 1.21 14.99
C THR A 121 -29.87 1.21 15.06
N GLU A 122 -29.26 2.01 15.92
CA GLU A 122 -27.80 2.00 16.14
C GLU A 122 -27.33 0.71 16.78
N LYS A 123 -28.08 0.19 17.77
CA LYS A 123 -27.81 -1.10 18.39
C LYS A 123 -27.88 -2.24 17.37
N ALA A 124 -28.95 -2.30 16.56
CA ALA A 124 -29.09 -3.31 15.52
C ALA A 124 -27.99 -3.21 14.44
N LEU A 125 -27.58 -1.99 14.08
CA LEU A 125 -26.44 -1.77 13.19
C LEU A 125 -25.13 -2.21 13.82
N ALA A 126 -24.91 -1.96 15.11
CA ALA A 126 -23.70 -2.35 15.83
C ALA A 126 -23.57 -3.87 15.97
N GLU A 127 -24.67 -4.57 16.23
CA GLU A 127 -24.75 -6.04 16.31
C GLU A 127 -24.45 -6.70 14.95
N LYS A 128 -24.83 -6.08 13.83
CA LYS A 128 -24.47 -6.54 12.47
C LYS A 128 -23.21 -5.90 11.88
N ALA A 129 -22.61 -4.89 12.52
CA ALA A 129 -21.44 -4.15 12.01
C ALA A 129 -20.20 -5.05 11.81
N SER A 130 -20.24 -6.27 12.32
CA SER A 130 -19.31 -7.37 12.04
C SER A 130 -19.34 -7.91 10.60
N THR A 131 -20.19 -7.38 9.69
CA THR A 131 -20.36 -7.95 8.33
C THR A 131 -20.16 -6.99 7.13
N SER A 132 -19.86 -5.69 7.34
CA SER A 132 -19.62 -4.75 6.23
C SER A 132 -18.12 -4.44 6.07
N PRO A 133 -17.46 -4.90 4.99
CA PRO A 133 -16.02 -4.74 4.82
C PRO A 133 -15.53 -3.29 4.87
N ILE A 134 -16.36 -2.32 4.46
CA ILE A 134 -15.98 -0.91 4.48
C ILE A 134 -16.01 -0.32 5.90
N ILE A 135 -16.94 -0.74 6.74
CA ILE A 135 -17.05 -0.26 8.13
C ILE A 135 -15.97 -0.91 8.99
N GLU A 136 -15.65 -2.18 8.73
CA GLU A 136 -14.51 -2.86 9.33
C GLU A 136 -13.19 -2.14 9.00
N ARG A 137 -12.96 -1.83 7.71
CA ARG A 137 -11.79 -1.04 7.28
C ARG A 137 -11.75 0.33 7.95
N VAL A 138 -12.89 1.03 8.06
CA VAL A 138 -12.96 2.33 8.75
C VAL A 138 -12.54 2.23 10.23
N ARG A 139 -12.98 1.17 10.94
CA ARG A 139 -12.57 0.93 12.33
C ARG A 139 -11.08 0.60 12.41
N MET A 140 -10.59 -0.30 11.56
CA MET A 140 -9.16 -0.64 11.49
C MET A 140 -8.28 0.59 11.20
N ILE A 141 -8.71 1.48 10.30
CA ILE A 141 -8.00 2.74 10.01
C ILE A 141 -7.87 3.59 11.27
N ARG A 142 -8.97 3.76 12.01
CA ARG A 142 -8.97 4.50 13.27
C ARG A 142 -8.00 3.88 14.26
N ASP A 143 -8.07 2.56 14.45
CA ASP A 143 -7.24 1.84 15.41
C ASP A 143 -5.76 1.96 15.05
N ILE A 144 -5.40 1.79 13.78
CA ILE A 144 -4.03 1.97 13.26
C ILE A 144 -3.51 3.39 13.54
N ILE A 145 -4.33 4.42 13.28
CA ILE A 145 -3.92 5.82 13.50
C ILE A 145 -3.74 6.09 14.99
N ILE A 146 -4.66 5.61 15.85
CA ILE A 146 -4.57 5.78 17.31
C ILE A 146 -3.35 5.06 17.86
N GLU A 147 -3.13 3.81 17.48
CA GLU A 147 -1.97 3.00 17.88
C GLU A 147 -0.66 3.72 17.52
N THR A 148 -0.52 4.14 16.27
CA THR A 148 0.68 4.86 15.80
C THR A 148 0.87 6.19 16.53
N THR A 149 -0.22 6.90 16.80
CA THR A 149 -0.18 8.17 17.56
C THR A 149 0.27 7.95 19.00
N LYS A 150 -0.14 6.85 19.66
CA LYS A 150 0.32 6.50 21.01
C LYS A 150 1.82 6.20 21.06
N LEU A 151 2.40 5.73 19.95
CA LEU A 151 3.83 5.59 19.76
C LEU A 151 4.54 6.89 19.38
N ARG A 152 3.83 8.03 19.41
CA ARG A 152 4.33 9.37 19.03
C ARG A 152 4.80 9.45 17.58
N ASP A 153 4.14 8.73 16.68
CA ASP A 153 4.50 8.67 15.27
C ASP A 153 3.31 8.99 14.34
N LEU A 154 3.60 9.14 13.04
CA LEU A 154 2.63 9.37 11.96
C LEU A 154 2.49 8.14 11.07
N VAL A 155 1.26 7.86 10.61
CA VAL A 155 1.01 6.76 9.67
C VAL A 155 0.82 7.26 8.23
N SER A 156 1.49 6.63 7.26
CA SER A 156 1.32 6.96 5.84
C SER A 156 0.10 6.29 5.23
N PHE A 157 -0.43 6.88 4.15
CA PHE A 157 -1.48 6.24 3.34
C PHE A 157 -1.09 4.83 2.88
N ASP A 158 0.13 4.66 2.35
CA ASP A 158 0.62 3.38 1.86
C ASP A 158 0.67 2.31 2.95
N PHE A 159 1.00 2.70 4.19
CA PHE A 159 1.01 1.77 5.31
C PHE A 159 -0.40 1.27 5.62
N ILE A 160 -1.38 2.20 5.67
CA ILE A 160 -2.79 1.86 5.87
C ILE A 160 -3.27 0.90 4.78
N GLN A 161 -3.04 1.23 3.50
CA GLN A 161 -3.43 0.39 2.37
C GLN A 161 -2.85 -1.03 2.49
N ASN A 162 -1.54 -1.14 2.74
CA ASN A 162 -0.87 -2.43 2.87
C ASN A 162 -1.40 -3.23 4.07
N LYS A 163 -1.65 -2.58 5.20
CA LYS A 163 -2.15 -3.22 6.42
C LYS A 163 -3.59 -3.74 6.26
N LEU A 164 -4.41 -3.03 5.49
CA LEU A 164 -5.77 -3.44 5.16
C LEU A 164 -5.84 -4.49 4.04
N GLY A 165 -4.75 -4.71 3.30
CA GLY A 165 -4.68 -5.67 2.19
C GLY A 165 -5.67 -5.36 1.06
N CYS A 166 -5.98 -4.09 0.83
CA CYS A 166 -6.99 -3.65 -0.16
C CYS A 166 -6.39 -2.82 -1.30
N THR A 167 -7.21 -2.56 -2.32
CA THR A 167 -6.84 -1.69 -3.43
C THR A 167 -6.73 -0.23 -2.98
N GLU A 168 -6.00 0.59 -3.73
CA GLU A 168 -5.84 2.03 -3.46
C GLU A 168 -7.21 2.74 -3.38
N TYR A 169 -8.11 2.45 -4.31
CA TYR A 169 -9.46 3.03 -4.35
C TYR A 169 -10.28 2.68 -3.10
N GLU A 170 -10.22 1.43 -2.64
CA GLU A 170 -10.90 1.00 -1.42
C GLU A 170 -10.31 1.65 -0.17
N ALA A 171 -8.98 1.78 -0.10
CA ALA A 171 -8.29 2.46 0.99
C ALA A 171 -8.68 3.94 1.03
N GLU A 172 -8.70 4.63 -0.12
CA GLU A 172 -9.14 6.02 -0.20
C GLU A 172 -10.60 6.21 0.25
N GLY A 173 -11.50 5.35 -0.24
CA GLY A 173 -12.91 5.39 0.15
C GLY A 173 -13.12 5.17 1.65
N ALA A 174 -12.45 4.17 2.22
CA ALA A 174 -12.51 3.88 3.66
C ALA A 174 -11.90 5.00 4.50
N LEU A 175 -10.76 5.56 4.08
CA LEU A 175 -10.06 6.61 4.80
C LEU A 175 -10.83 7.93 4.78
N LYS A 176 -11.39 8.32 3.63
CA LYS A 176 -12.27 9.49 3.53
C LYS A 176 -13.46 9.35 4.48
N ARG A 177 -14.04 8.16 4.57
CA ARG A 177 -15.14 7.88 5.49
C ARG A 177 -14.70 7.88 6.95
N ALA A 178 -13.51 7.37 7.25
CA ALA A 178 -12.94 7.41 8.60
C ALA A 178 -12.72 8.86 9.07
N LEU A 179 -12.16 9.72 8.23
CA LEU A 179 -11.95 11.15 8.55
C LEU A 179 -13.29 11.91 8.72
N GLN A 180 -14.35 11.50 8.03
CA GLN A 180 -15.69 12.06 8.22
C GLN A 180 -16.34 11.61 9.52
N LEU A 181 -16.17 10.33 9.90
CA LEU A 181 -16.79 9.74 11.08
C LEU A 181 -16.03 10.04 12.38
N TYR A 182 -14.72 10.28 12.29
CA TYR A 182 -13.81 10.51 13.41
C TYR A 182 -13.08 11.85 13.22
N PRO A 183 -13.67 12.98 13.67
CA PRO A 183 -13.10 14.33 13.49
C PRO A 183 -11.77 14.57 14.23
N ASP A 184 -11.47 13.71 15.19
CA ASP A 184 -10.23 13.59 15.96
C ASP A 184 -9.07 13.06 15.10
N LEU A 185 -9.35 12.38 13.99
CA LEU A 185 -8.33 12.00 13.02
C LEU A 185 -7.99 13.20 12.11
N LYS A 186 -6.69 13.45 11.94
CA LYS A 186 -6.15 14.58 11.17
C LYS A 186 -5.22 14.10 10.09
N GLU A 187 -5.18 14.84 8.98
CA GLU A 187 -4.24 14.66 7.88
C GLU A 187 -3.16 15.74 7.94
N VAL A 188 -1.91 15.36 7.69
CA VAL A 188 -0.79 16.26 7.42
C VAL A 188 -0.11 15.86 6.13
N LYS A 189 0.15 16.84 5.25
CA LYS A 189 0.84 16.60 3.98
C LYS A 189 2.31 16.98 4.08
N LEU A 190 3.18 15.99 3.98
CA LEU A 190 4.62 16.21 3.91
C LEU A 190 5.03 16.50 2.47
N PHE A 191 5.78 17.60 2.27
CA PHE A 191 6.13 18.13 0.95
C PHE A 191 4.94 18.34 0.00
N ASN A 192 3.72 18.55 0.55
CA ASN A 192 2.45 18.66 -0.18
C ASN A 192 2.05 17.45 -1.03
N ILE A 193 2.77 16.32 -0.89
CA ILE A 193 2.58 15.12 -1.72
C ILE A 193 2.25 13.91 -0.86
N TYR A 194 3.00 13.69 0.22
CA TYR A 194 2.81 12.50 1.04
C TYR A 194 1.78 12.75 2.14
N ARG A 195 0.69 11.99 2.09
CA ARG A 195 -0.39 12.04 3.08
C ARG A 195 -0.02 11.17 4.29
N TYR A 196 0.02 11.81 5.45
CA TYR A 196 0.19 11.17 6.74
C TYR A 196 -1.00 11.50 7.64
N TYR A 197 -1.30 10.60 8.56
CA TYR A 197 -2.45 10.70 9.44
C TYR A 197 -2.03 10.54 10.90
N TYR A 198 -2.74 11.23 11.79
CA TYR A 198 -2.52 11.19 13.23
C TYR A 198 -3.83 11.48 13.97
N HIS A 199 -3.89 11.10 15.24
CA HIS A 199 -5.00 11.43 16.11
C HIS A 199 -4.72 12.73 16.89
N SER A 200 -5.74 13.54 17.15
CA SER A 200 -5.67 14.86 17.77
C SER A 200 -5.07 14.87 19.18
N SER A 201 -4.93 13.71 19.82
CA SER A 201 -4.23 13.56 21.10
C SER A 201 -2.71 13.71 21.01
N LEU A 202 -2.13 13.79 19.81
CA LEU A 202 -0.69 14.02 19.65
C LEU A 202 -0.34 15.46 20.06
N SER A 203 0.65 15.62 20.95
CA SER A 203 1.13 16.95 21.34
C SER A 203 1.72 17.69 20.14
N LYS A 204 1.77 19.03 20.19
CA LYS A 204 2.35 19.82 19.09
C LYS A 204 3.85 19.56 18.96
N GLU A 205 4.52 19.35 20.09
CA GLU A 205 5.95 19.04 20.17
C GLU A 205 6.24 17.69 19.51
N ASP A 206 5.49 16.65 19.88
CA ASP A 206 5.66 15.30 19.30
C ASP A 206 5.27 15.28 17.81
N LEU A 207 4.20 16.00 17.42
CA LEU A 207 3.80 16.14 16.02
C LEU A 207 4.92 16.77 15.19
N ASN A 208 5.53 17.84 15.67
CA ASN A 208 6.65 18.49 14.98
C ASN A 208 7.86 17.56 14.88
N ALA A 209 8.21 16.84 15.95
CA ALA A 209 9.30 15.87 15.95
C ALA A 209 9.04 14.73 14.93
N ALA A 210 7.83 14.17 14.93
CA ALA A 210 7.44 13.11 14.00
C ALA A 210 7.44 13.59 12.54
N ILE A 211 6.97 14.82 12.27
CA ILE A 211 7.08 15.46 10.95
C ILE A 211 8.54 15.56 10.51
N ILE A 212 9.44 16.04 11.37
CA ILE A 212 10.87 16.16 11.05
C ILE A 212 11.48 14.78 10.75
N MET A 213 11.18 13.77 11.57
CA MET A 213 11.66 12.41 11.36
C MET A 213 11.17 11.84 10.03
N LYS A 214 9.87 11.97 9.71
CA LYS A 214 9.33 11.48 8.43
C LYS A 214 9.85 12.26 7.24
N GLU A 215 10.02 13.58 7.34
CA GLU A 215 10.61 14.37 6.25
C GLU A 215 12.06 13.95 5.98
N ASN A 216 12.86 13.69 7.03
CA ASN A 216 14.22 13.19 6.87
C ASN A 216 14.24 11.79 6.24
N TYR A 217 13.38 10.89 6.72
CA TYR A 217 13.20 9.57 6.13
C TYR A 217 12.81 9.64 4.64
N ILE A 218 11.89 10.52 4.26
CA ILE A 218 11.50 10.73 2.86
C ILE A 218 12.68 11.27 2.04
N ARG A 219 13.47 12.20 2.59
CA ARG A 219 14.67 12.70 1.89
C ARG A 219 15.71 11.61 1.68
N GLU A 220 15.89 10.72 2.64
CA GLU A 220 16.84 9.62 2.54
C GLU A 220 16.35 8.56 1.55
N THR A 221 15.09 8.17 1.61
CA THR A 221 14.54 7.06 0.81
C THR A 221 14.02 7.46 -0.56
N LYS A 222 13.57 8.71 -0.73
CA LYS A 222 13.02 9.26 -1.98
C LYS A 222 13.85 10.40 -2.56
N GLY A 223 15.01 10.68 -1.97
CA GLY A 223 15.92 11.69 -2.45
C GLY A 223 16.68 11.29 -3.70
N ARG A 224 17.23 12.31 -4.35
CA ARG A 224 18.01 12.19 -5.58
C ARG A 224 19.16 11.19 -5.50
N LEU A 225 19.92 11.22 -4.40
CA LEU A 225 21.06 10.31 -4.23
C LEU A 225 20.63 8.84 -4.13
N ASN A 226 19.50 8.57 -3.48
CA ASN A 226 18.98 7.21 -3.36
C ASN A 226 18.52 6.67 -4.71
N ARG A 227 17.73 7.45 -5.45
CA ARG A 227 17.31 7.11 -6.82
C ARG A 227 18.51 6.83 -7.72
N ILE A 228 19.51 7.72 -7.72
CA ILE A 228 20.70 7.55 -8.56
C ILE A 228 21.51 6.32 -8.12
N GLY A 229 21.56 6.02 -6.82
CA GLY A 229 22.20 4.81 -6.27
C GLY A 229 21.60 3.53 -6.83
N HIS A 230 20.29 3.39 -6.72
CA HIS A 230 19.57 2.24 -7.29
C HIS A 230 19.71 2.17 -8.81
N ASN A 231 19.60 3.31 -9.49
CA ASN A 231 19.81 3.37 -10.94
C ASN A 231 21.23 2.95 -11.35
N TRP A 232 22.22 3.25 -10.52
CA TRP A 232 23.60 2.83 -10.73
C TRP A 232 23.76 1.33 -10.59
N GLU A 233 23.16 0.72 -9.55
CA GLU A 233 23.08 -0.74 -9.40
C GLU A 233 22.53 -1.36 -10.69
N ALA A 234 21.31 -0.97 -11.09
CA ALA A 234 20.67 -1.50 -12.30
C ALA A 234 21.51 -1.32 -13.58
N CYS A 235 22.22 -0.19 -13.71
CA CYS A 235 23.11 0.06 -14.83
C CYS A 235 24.30 -0.90 -14.85
N VAL A 236 24.99 -1.08 -13.71
CA VAL A 236 26.14 -1.99 -13.60
C VAL A 236 25.71 -3.42 -13.86
N GLU A 237 24.60 -3.82 -13.27
CA GLU A 237 24.01 -5.13 -13.44
C GLU A 237 23.68 -5.44 -14.91
N TRP A 238 23.12 -4.46 -15.63
CA TRP A 238 22.85 -4.61 -17.07
C TRP A 238 24.14 -4.90 -17.85
N PHE A 239 25.25 -4.22 -17.54
CA PHE A 239 26.54 -4.53 -18.18
C PHE A 239 27.02 -5.94 -17.85
N ILE A 240 26.95 -6.35 -16.58
CA ILE A 240 27.38 -7.69 -16.18
C ILE A 240 26.56 -8.73 -16.94
N ASP A 241 25.23 -8.65 -16.87
CA ASP A 241 24.33 -9.57 -17.57
C ASP A 241 24.58 -9.63 -19.09
N LYS A 242 24.86 -8.48 -19.72
CA LYS A 242 25.07 -8.40 -21.16
C LYS A 242 26.41 -8.98 -21.61
N PHE A 243 27.47 -8.80 -20.81
CA PHE A 243 28.85 -9.09 -21.24
C PHE A 243 29.48 -10.32 -20.58
N THR A 244 28.89 -10.89 -19.52
CA THR A 244 29.37 -12.17 -18.95
C THR A 244 28.60 -13.35 -19.56
N THR A 245 28.87 -13.63 -20.85
CA THR A 245 28.28 -14.77 -21.55
C THR A 245 28.77 -16.10 -20.95
N GLY A 246 27.85 -17.06 -20.77
CA GLY A 246 28.15 -18.36 -20.16
C GLY A 246 28.28 -18.36 -18.64
N ALA A 247 27.98 -17.24 -17.96
CA ALA A 247 27.93 -17.18 -16.51
C ALA A 247 26.65 -17.83 -15.93
N SER A 248 26.78 -18.48 -14.78
CA SER A 248 25.65 -18.96 -13.98
C SER A 248 25.35 -17.95 -12.88
N PHE A 249 24.21 -17.27 -12.95
CA PHE A 249 23.79 -16.29 -11.95
C PHE A 249 23.02 -16.96 -10.82
N ARG A 250 23.43 -16.69 -9.57
CA ARG A 250 22.70 -17.16 -8.40
C ARG A 250 21.42 -16.35 -8.22
N THR A 251 20.40 -17.02 -7.73
CA THR A 251 19.12 -16.41 -7.34
C THR A 251 18.69 -16.92 -5.97
N GLN A 252 17.90 -16.13 -5.27
CA GLN A 252 17.35 -16.42 -3.96
C GLN A 252 15.88 -16.02 -3.93
N SER A 253 15.01 -16.95 -3.56
CA SER A 253 13.60 -16.66 -3.35
C SER A 253 13.43 -15.95 -2.01
N HIS A 254 13.09 -14.67 -2.08
CA HIS A 254 12.83 -13.85 -0.90
C HIS A 254 11.40 -14.06 -0.39
N ARG A 255 11.17 -13.87 0.92
CA ARG A 255 9.84 -14.05 1.55
C ARG A 255 8.76 -13.05 1.04
N GLY A 256 9.09 -12.13 0.14
CA GLY A 256 8.14 -11.22 -0.50
C GLY A 256 8.65 -10.65 -1.83
N ASN A 257 7.72 -10.18 -2.67
CA ASN A 257 7.99 -9.67 -4.02
C ASN A 257 8.67 -8.28 -4.08
N ARG A 258 9.28 -7.81 -2.98
CA ARG A 258 9.89 -6.46 -2.91
C ARG A 258 11.37 -6.42 -3.29
N MET A 259 12.05 -7.55 -3.32
CA MET A 259 13.49 -7.65 -3.58
C MET A 259 13.73 -8.47 -4.85
N ASP A 260 14.64 -8.01 -5.71
CA ASP A 260 15.06 -8.76 -6.88
C ASP A 260 15.62 -10.12 -6.44
N PRO A 261 15.14 -11.26 -6.98
CA PRO A 261 15.68 -12.58 -6.67
C PRO A 261 17.19 -12.72 -6.93
N ARG A 262 17.80 -11.85 -7.73
CA ARG A 262 19.24 -11.87 -8.01
C ARG A 262 20.07 -11.14 -6.95
N ARG A 263 19.45 -10.33 -6.09
CA ARG A 263 20.07 -9.78 -4.89
C ARG A 263 20.18 -10.88 -3.85
N ILE A 264 21.40 -11.13 -3.36
CA ILE A 264 21.70 -12.28 -2.51
C ILE A 264 21.93 -11.83 -1.07
N THR A 265 21.14 -12.37 -0.15
CA THR A 265 21.39 -12.25 1.27
C THR A 265 22.42 -13.29 1.71
N LEU A 266 23.53 -12.80 2.28
CA LEU A 266 24.60 -13.60 2.86
C LEU A 266 24.42 -13.73 4.37
N HIS A 267 24.68 -14.92 4.90
CA HIS A 267 24.65 -15.15 6.33
C HIS A 267 26.03 -14.93 6.93
N LEU A 268 26.11 -14.04 7.92
CA LEU A 268 27.35 -13.70 8.59
C LEU A 268 27.58 -14.61 9.80
N VAL A 269 28.83 -15.03 9.99
CA VAL A 269 29.28 -15.74 11.21
C VAL A 269 29.58 -14.78 12.37
N ARG A 270 29.75 -13.48 12.09
CA ARG A 270 29.85 -12.41 13.11
C ARG A 270 29.31 -11.09 12.59
N SER A 271 29.09 -10.14 13.49
CA SER A 271 28.67 -8.80 13.10
C SER A 271 29.75 -8.05 12.31
N VAL A 272 29.37 -7.39 11.21
CA VAL A 272 30.27 -6.58 10.34
C VAL A 272 29.61 -5.25 10.01
N GLY A 273 30.28 -4.12 10.27
CA GLY A 273 29.79 -2.80 9.84
C GLY A 273 28.39 -2.44 10.35
N GLY A 274 27.99 -2.94 11.52
CA GLY A 274 26.64 -2.77 12.09
C GLY A 274 25.61 -3.83 11.63
N ARG A 275 25.97 -4.68 10.66
CA ARG A 275 25.17 -5.83 10.22
C ARG A 275 25.37 -6.97 11.21
N LYS A 276 24.30 -7.44 11.88
CA LYS A 276 24.41 -8.46 12.94
C LYS A 276 24.54 -9.88 12.42
N TYR A 277 23.63 -10.29 11.54
CA TYR A 277 23.50 -11.69 11.10
C TYR A 277 23.51 -11.85 9.59
N ASN A 278 23.11 -10.82 8.84
CA ASN A 278 22.97 -10.89 7.40
C ASN A 278 23.59 -9.66 6.75
N ALA A 279 24.18 -9.86 5.58
CA ALA A 279 24.53 -8.80 4.64
C ALA A 279 23.81 -9.05 3.32
N GLU A 280 23.70 -8.03 2.48
CA GLU A 280 23.17 -8.15 1.13
C GLU A 280 24.26 -7.77 0.16
N VAL A 281 24.34 -8.50 -0.96
CA VAL A 281 25.21 -8.19 -2.10
C VAL A 281 24.36 -8.13 -3.35
N ASP A 282 24.75 -7.28 -4.30
CA ASP A 282 23.90 -6.96 -5.45
C ASP A 282 23.76 -8.16 -6.39
N ARG A 283 24.86 -8.84 -6.71
CA ARG A 283 24.86 -10.04 -7.56
C ARG A 283 25.94 -11.04 -7.19
N VAL A 284 25.66 -12.30 -7.48
CA VAL A 284 26.65 -13.38 -7.45
C VAL A 284 26.52 -14.20 -8.72
N TRP A 285 27.65 -14.44 -9.40
CA TRP A 285 27.68 -15.31 -10.57
C TRP A 285 28.95 -16.13 -10.63
N GLU A 286 28.89 -17.24 -11.36
CA GLU A 286 30.01 -18.15 -11.55
C GLU A 286 30.38 -18.23 -13.02
N VAL A 287 31.67 -18.19 -13.31
CA VAL A 287 32.23 -18.39 -14.64
C VAL A 287 33.18 -19.58 -14.59
N THR A 288 33.07 -20.50 -15.55
CA THR A 288 33.97 -21.64 -15.69
C THR A 288 34.89 -21.40 -16.87
N PRO A 289 36.17 -21.00 -16.65
CA PRO A 289 37.09 -20.63 -17.73
C PRO A 289 37.38 -21.76 -18.74
N GLY A 290 37.29 -23.02 -18.30
CA GLY A 290 37.47 -24.19 -19.12
C GLY A 290 36.97 -25.47 -18.44
N ILE A 291 36.87 -26.56 -19.21
CA ILE A 291 36.25 -27.83 -18.80
C ILE A 291 36.92 -28.45 -17.56
N PHE A 292 38.22 -28.21 -17.37
CA PHE A 292 39.02 -28.78 -16.27
C PHE A 292 39.31 -27.79 -15.13
N THR A 293 38.83 -26.54 -15.22
CA THR A 293 39.08 -25.51 -14.21
C THR A 293 37.91 -25.42 -13.24
N GLN A 294 38.21 -25.19 -11.96
CA GLN A 294 37.15 -24.87 -11.00
C GLN A 294 36.44 -23.56 -11.36
N PRO A 295 35.11 -23.47 -11.14
CA PRO A 295 34.37 -22.23 -11.34
C PRO A 295 34.93 -21.09 -10.49
N ILE A 296 35.03 -19.91 -11.08
CA ILE A 296 35.37 -18.67 -10.39
C ILE A 296 34.05 -17.99 -10.01
N THR A 297 33.85 -17.75 -8.73
CA THR A 297 32.68 -17.03 -8.21
C THR A 297 33.00 -15.55 -8.10
N TYR A 298 32.14 -14.71 -8.67
CA TYR A 298 32.20 -13.26 -8.55
C TYR A 298 31.07 -12.77 -7.66
N VAL A 299 31.39 -11.83 -6.76
CA VAL A 299 30.42 -11.22 -5.85
C VAL A 299 30.46 -9.71 -6.06
N LEU A 300 29.33 -9.09 -6.40
CA LEU A 300 29.22 -7.68 -6.73
C LEU A 300 28.64 -6.86 -5.57
N GLU A 301 29.29 -5.73 -5.31
CA GLU A 301 28.77 -4.61 -4.54
C GLU A 301 28.82 -3.35 -5.41
N CYS A 302 27.69 -2.66 -5.51
CA CYS A 302 27.52 -1.42 -6.22
C CYS A 302 27.34 -0.27 -5.23
N LYS A 303 28.06 0.83 -5.44
CA LYS A 303 27.89 2.02 -4.62
C LYS A 303 28.03 3.29 -5.44
N TRP A 304 27.05 4.18 -5.33
CA TRP A 304 27.12 5.49 -5.95
C TRP A 304 27.82 6.50 -5.03
N GLY A 305 28.90 7.11 -5.51
CA GLY A 305 29.60 8.18 -4.81
C GLY A 305 31.11 8.09 -4.94
N LEU A 306 31.82 8.78 -4.04
CA LEU A 306 33.28 8.75 -3.96
C LEU A 306 33.72 7.67 -2.96
N ILE A 307 34.28 6.58 -3.48
CA ILE A 307 34.70 5.42 -2.68
C ILE A 307 36.07 5.65 -2.05
N ARG A 308 36.19 5.27 -0.78
CA ARG A 308 37.40 5.32 0.05
C ARG A 308 37.80 3.92 0.51
N LYS A 309 38.95 3.81 1.18
CA LYS A 309 39.43 2.52 1.72
C LYS A 309 38.39 1.84 2.61
N LYS A 310 37.75 2.61 3.50
CA LYS A 310 36.73 2.09 4.43
C LYS A 310 35.59 1.34 3.73
N ASP A 311 35.17 1.81 2.55
CA ASP A 311 34.08 1.17 1.81
C ASP A 311 34.51 -0.19 1.23
N VAL A 312 35.75 -0.26 0.73
CA VAL A 312 36.34 -1.51 0.23
C VAL A 312 36.60 -2.49 1.38
N ASP A 313 37.07 -1.99 2.53
CA ASP A 313 37.26 -2.79 3.75
C ASP A 313 35.93 -3.38 4.25
N ASP A 314 34.85 -2.59 4.26
CA ASP A 314 33.53 -3.06 4.71
C ASP A 314 33.03 -4.22 3.84
N PHE A 315 33.15 -4.08 2.51
CA PHE A 315 32.80 -5.16 1.58
C PHE A 315 33.69 -6.39 1.75
N LEU A 316 35.00 -6.21 1.91
CA LEU A 316 35.94 -7.29 2.18
C LEU A 316 35.56 -8.06 3.45
N GLU A 317 35.22 -7.36 4.53
CA GLU A 317 34.78 -7.99 5.78
C GLU A 317 33.45 -8.73 5.60
N VAL A 318 32.51 -8.20 4.80
CA VAL A 318 31.27 -8.92 4.46
C VAL A 318 31.59 -10.25 3.78
N LEU A 319 32.49 -10.27 2.78
CA LEU A 319 32.90 -11.51 2.11
C LEU A 319 33.59 -12.47 3.09
N ARG A 320 34.58 -11.97 3.84
CA ARG A 320 35.38 -12.74 4.80
C ARG A 320 34.52 -13.41 5.87
N TRP A 321 33.53 -12.71 6.42
CA TRP A 321 32.68 -13.22 7.50
C TRP A 321 31.35 -13.79 7.04
N SER A 322 31.12 -13.90 5.74
CA SER A 322 30.03 -14.71 5.21
C SER A 322 30.30 -16.20 5.41
N LYS A 323 29.24 -16.99 5.56
CA LYS A 323 29.31 -18.47 5.56
C LYS A 323 29.65 -18.99 4.17
N GLU A 324 29.13 -18.32 3.15
CA GLU A 324 29.19 -18.75 1.75
C GLU A 324 30.58 -18.52 1.14
N PHE A 325 31.21 -17.37 1.42
CA PHE A 325 32.45 -16.95 0.76
C PHE A 325 33.65 -16.87 1.71
N GLY A 326 33.45 -16.95 3.01
CA GLY A 326 34.52 -17.03 4.01
C GLY A 326 34.92 -18.46 4.35
N VAL A 327 36.20 -18.68 4.69
CA VAL A 327 36.73 -19.95 5.18
C VAL A 327 37.71 -19.71 6.33
N ASP A 328 37.67 -20.57 7.34
CA ASP A 328 38.62 -20.52 8.45
C ASP A 328 39.92 -21.22 8.04
N THR A 329 41.05 -20.52 8.16
CA THR A 329 42.40 -21.09 7.97
C THR A 329 43.18 -20.98 9.28
N PRO A 330 44.34 -21.67 9.42
CA PRO A 330 45.20 -21.53 10.60
C PRO A 330 45.63 -20.08 10.88
N GLU A 331 45.73 -19.24 9.85
CA GLU A 331 46.10 -17.82 9.93
C GLU A 331 44.91 -16.89 10.20
N GLY A 332 43.71 -17.45 10.38
CA GLY A 332 42.46 -16.75 10.60
C GLY A 332 41.48 -16.88 9.43
N ARG A 333 40.34 -16.21 9.53
CA ARG A 333 39.30 -16.31 8.50
C ARG A 333 39.68 -15.50 7.25
N GLN A 334 39.62 -16.15 6.10
CA GLN A 334 39.97 -15.58 4.80
C GLN A 334 38.82 -15.74 3.79
N ILE A 335 38.92 -15.06 2.65
CA ILE A 335 38.00 -15.27 1.52
C ILE A 335 38.39 -16.58 0.84
N LYS A 336 37.41 -17.41 0.48
CA LYS A 336 37.62 -18.70 -0.21
C LYS A 336 38.39 -18.50 -1.51
N GLN A 337 39.30 -19.43 -1.80
CA GLN A 337 39.96 -19.49 -3.10
C GLN A 337 38.92 -19.63 -4.22
N GLY A 338 39.11 -18.92 -5.32
CA GLY A 338 38.16 -18.90 -6.44
C GLY A 338 37.02 -17.88 -6.27
N VAL A 339 36.95 -17.15 -5.15
CA VAL A 339 36.02 -16.02 -4.98
C VAL A 339 36.74 -14.71 -5.28
N ILE A 340 36.15 -13.91 -6.17
CA ILE A 340 36.60 -12.57 -6.55
C ILE A 340 35.52 -11.55 -6.17
N GLY A 341 35.89 -10.56 -5.36
CA GLY A 341 35.02 -9.42 -5.11
C GLY A 341 35.02 -8.47 -6.30
N VAL A 342 33.87 -7.93 -6.66
CA VAL A 342 33.71 -6.90 -7.70
C VAL A 342 33.06 -5.70 -7.04
N PHE A 343 33.77 -4.58 -6.98
CA PHE A 343 33.25 -3.35 -6.40
C PHE A 343 33.03 -2.33 -7.52
N ALA A 344 31.76 -2.01 -7.81
CA ALA A 344 31.40 -1.10 -8.88
C ALA A 344 30.96 0.26 -8.34
N SER A 345 31.63 1.32 -8.79
CA SER A 345 31.28 2.68 -8.37
C SER A 345 31.38 3.71 -9.48
N SER A 346 30.60 4.78 -9.32
CA SER A 346 30.68 5.97 -10.16
C SER A 346 32.02 6.67 -10.05
N SER A 347 32.71 6.58 -8.91
CA SER A 347 34.06 7.12 -8.73
C SER A 347 34.82 6.50 -7.54
N PHE A 348 36.15 6.42 -7.67
CA PHE A 348 37.05 6.03 -6.58
C PHE A 348 37.99 7.19 -6.29
N ASN A 349 38.28 7.45 -5.02
CA ASN A 349 39.18 8.54 -4.64
C ASN A 349 40.61 8.26 -5.14
N PRO A 350 41.10 9.00 -6.17
CA PRO A 350 42.42 8.74 -6.73
C PRO A 350 43.55 9.21 -5.80
N ARG A 351 43.23 10.06 -4.82
CA ARG A 351 44.18 10.59 -3.83
C ARG A 351 44.24 9.73 -2.57
N GLU A 352 43.36 8.75 -2.42
CA GLU A 352 43.39 7.84 -1.29
C GLU A 352 44.67 6.99 -1.34
N LYS A 353 45.50 7.13 -0.30
CA LYS A 353 46.68 6.30 -0.08
C LYS A 353 46.40 5.35 1.07
N VAL A 354 46.75 4.08 0.86
CA VAL A 354 46.61 3.03 1.86
C VAL A 354 48.00 2.68 2.36
N ARG A 355 48.26 2.96 3.64
CA ARG A 355 49.49 2.56 4.32
C ARG A 355 49.38 1.11 4.77
N LEU A 356 50.34 0.29 4.37
CA LEU A 356 50.44 -1.12 4.75
C LEU A 356 51.22 -1.30 6.06
N ARG A 357 51.30 -2.54 6.56
CA ARG A 357 52.04 -2.88 7.78
C ARG A 357 53.55 -2.65 7.65
N ASP A 358 54.08 -2.76 6.44
CA ASP A 358 55.48 -2.48 6.10
C ASP A 358 55.73 -0.97 5.83
N GLU A 359 54.77 -0.13 6.22
CA GLU A 359 54.74 1.32 6.00
C GLU A 359 54.68 1.79 4.55
N THR A 360 54.63 0.88 3.57
CA THR A 360 54.51 1.24 2.16
C THR A 360 53.13 1.87 1.89
N GLU A 361 53.12 2.98 1.15
CA GLU A 361 51.87 3.59 0.66
C GLU A 361 51.54 3.12 -0.75
N ILE A 362 50.35 2.56 -0.91
CA ILE A 362 49.83 2.12 -2.21
C ILE A 362 48.52 2.83 -2.55
N SER A 363 48.17 2.84 -3.83
CA SER A 363 46.88 3.38 -4.27
C SER A 363 45.72 2.49 -3.80
N LEU A 364 44.51 3.05 -3.67
CA LEU A 364 43.30 2.27 -3.39
C LEU A 364 43.08 1.13 -4.40
N ALA A 365 43.38 1.35 -5.68
CA ALA A 365 43.23 0.32 -6.72
C ALA A 365 44.24 -0.83 -6.53
N THR A 366 45.49 -0.51 -6.20
CA THR A 366 46.51 -1.51 -5.88
C THR A 366 46.13 -2.28 -4.62
N TYR A 367 45.59 -1.59 -3.62
CA TYR A 367 45.11 -2.20 -2.38
C TYR A 367 43.97 -3.19 -2.63
N ALA A 368 42.95 -2.79 -3.38
CA ALA A 368 41.82 -3.65 -3.74
C ALA A 368 42.29 -4.90 -4.53
N SER A 369 43.20 -4.72 -5.49
CA SER A 369 43.76 -5.83 -6.26
C SER A 369 44.49 -6.87 -5.39
N ARG A 370 45.30 -6.42 -4.41
CA ARG A 370 45.96 -7.31 -3.44
C ARG A 370 44.98 -8.09 -2.54
N MET A 371 43.73 -7.62 -2.46
CA MET A 371 42.67 -8.21 -1.67
C MET A 371 41.69 -9.05 -2.51
N ASN A 372 42.05 -9.39 -3.76
CA ASN A 372 41.17 -10.07 -4.73
C ASN A 372 39.85 -9.33 -4.98
N ILE A 373 39.90 -7.99 -4.95
CA ILE A 373 38.77 -7.12 -5.30
C ILE A 373 39.07 -6.39 -6.61
N GLN A 374 38.22 -6.62 -7.61
CA GLN A 374 38.22 -5.89 -8.88
C GLN A 374 37.39 -4.61 -8.74
N LEU A 375 37.94 -3.48 -9.17
CA LEU A 375 37.23 -2.21 -9.16
C LEU A 375 36.67 -1.91 -10.55
N LEU A 376 35.35 -1.75 -10.68
CA LEU A 376 34.69 -1.31 -11.91
C LEU A 376 34.28 0.16 -11.80
N LYS A 377 34.78 0.97 -12.71
CA LYS A 377 34.53 2.42 -12.76
C LYS A 377 33.48 2.74 -13.81
N ALA A 378 32.77 3.85 -13.62
CA ALA A 378 31.91 4.39 -14.66
C ALA A 378 32.63 4.67 -15.99
N SER A 379 33.94 4.97 -15.96
CA SER A 379 34.75 5.11 -17.18
C SER A 379 34.83 3.82 -17.99
N ASP A 380 34.84 2.66 -17.32
CA ASP A 380 34.99 1.35 -17.96
C ASP A 380 33.71 0.99 -18.73
N PHE A 381 32.54 1.25 -18.12
CA PHE A 381 31.25 1.10 -18.80
C PHE A 381 31.07 2.12 -19.94
N ASN A 382 31.48 3.37 -19.72
CA ASN A 382 31.44 4.38 -20.78
C ASN A 382 32.32 4.00 -21.97
N LYS A 383 33.49 3.39 -21.73
CA LYS A 383 34.35 2.86 -22.81
C LYS A 383 33.60 1.83 -23.65
N LYS A 384 32.84 0.92 -23.03
CA LYS A 384 31.99 -0.04 -23.75
C LYS A 384 30.89 0.63 -24.57
N LEU A 385 30.25 1.69 -24.06
CA LEU A 385 29.32 2.48 -24.86
C LEU A 385 30.01 3.16 -26.05
N ARG A 386 31.26 3.65 -25.90
CA ARG A 386 32.03 4.22 -27.02
C ARG A 386 32.37 3.19 -28.08
N GLU A 387 32.79 1.99 -27.67
CA GLU A 387 33.06 0.87 -28.57
C GLU A 387 31.81 0.53 -29.41
N ARG A 388 30.61 0.73 -28.86
CA ARG A 388 29.32 0.55 -29.55
C ARG A 388 28.90 1.71 -30.46
N GLY A 389 29.61 2.85 -30.43
CA GLY A 389 29.30 4.03 -31.23
C GLY A 389 28.47 5.10 -30.52
N VAL A 390 28.26 4.99 -29.20
CA VAL A 390 27.55 6.02 -28.42
C VAL A 390 28.44 7.27 -28.28
N PRO A 391 27.94 8.49 -28.57
CA PRO A 391 28.70 9.73 -28.54
C PRO A 391 29.04 10.21 -27.12
N LYS A 392 30.16 10.93 -26.96
CA LYS A 392 30.80 11.29 -25.67
C LYS A 392 29.88 11.98 -24.66
N GLU A 393 28.86 12.66 -25.16
CA GLU A 393 27.90 13.43 -24.37
C GLU A 393 26.86 12.55 -23.67
N VAL A 394 26.69 11.29 -24.06
CA VAL A 394 25.84 10.31 -23.36
C VAL A 394 26.73 9.40 -22.53
N SER A 395 26.50 9.35 -21.21
CA SER A 395 27.30 8.53 -20.29
C SER A 395 26.41 7.79 -19.31
N VAL A 396 26.89 6.68 -18.74
CA VAL A 396 26.15 5.90 -17.73
C VAL A 396 25.74 6.76 -16.54
N GLN A 397 26.58 7.73 -16.12
CA GLN A 397 26.22 8.65 -15.05
C GLN A 397 25.06 9.57 -15.42
N LYS A 398 24.96 9.99 -16.69
CA LYS A 398 23.84 10.82 -17.16
C LYS A 398 22.56 9.99 -17.27
N ILE A 399 22.66 8.75 -17.76
CA ILE A 399 21.54 7.81 -17.81
C ILE A 399 21.00 7.55 -16.40
N CYS A 400 21.86 7.23 -15.43
CA CYS A 400 21.45 7.01 -14.03
C CYS A 400 20.80 8.25 -13.40
N LYS A 401 21.22 9.47 -13.78
CA LYS A 401 20.60 10.72 -13.32
C LYS A 401 19.25 10.98 -13.99
N ALA A 402 19.07 10.53 -15.23
CA ALA A 402 17.89 10.81 -16.03
C ALA A 402 16.71 9.87 -15.76
N CYS A 403 16.98 8.62 -15.40
CA CYS A 403 15.93 7.60 -15.25
C CYS A 403 15.21 7.69 -13.90
N ARG A 404 13.93 7.39 -13.87
CA ARG A 404 13.07 7.40 -12.69
C ARG A 404 13.42 6.30 -11.70
N ASP A 405 13.69 5.11 -12.22
CA ASP A 405 13.88 3.89 -11.46
C ASP A 405 14.76 2.88 -12.22
N GLU A 406 15.07 1.78 -11.54
CA GLU A 406 15.91 0.69 -12.05
C GLU A 406 15.37 0.03 -13.31
N ARG A 407 14.04 -0.01 -13.49
CA ARG A 407 13.42 -0.61 -14.69
C ARG A 407 13.67 0.28 -15.89
N GLU A 408 13.40 1.59 -15.76
CA GLU A 408 13.63 2.54 -16.84
C GLU A 408 15.12 2.63 -17.21
N VAL A 409 16.05 2.47 -16.25
CA VAL A 409 17.48 2.34 -16.58
C VAL A 409 17.74 1.19 -17.53
N ARG A 410 17.20 -0.01 -17.26
CA ARG A 410 17.43 -1.19 -18.10
C ARG A 410 16.81 -1.01 -19.49
N GLU A 411 15.61 -0.44 -19.57
CA GLU A 411 14.93 -0.11 -20.83
C GLU A 411 15.75 0.88 -21.66
N VAL A 412 16.19 1.99 -21.05
CA VAL A 412 16.98 3.02 -21.73
C VAL A 412 18.36 2.52 -22.13
N MET A 413 19.00 1.69 -21.30
CA MET A 413 20.28 1.07 -21.62
C MET A 413 20.17 0.15 -22.84
N GLU A 414 19.11 -0.67 -22.91
CA GLU A 414 18.87 -1.55 -24.07
C GLU A 414 18.57 -0.72 -25.32
N GLU A 415 17.71 0.29 -25.23
CA GLU A 415 17.37 1.15 -26.38
C GLU A 415 18.59 1.90 -26.93
N ILE A 416 19.43 2.45 -26.05
CA ILE A 416 20.70 3.10 -26.42
C ILE A 416 21.67 2.08 -27.02
N TRP A 417 21.70 0.85 -26.49
CA TRP A 417 22.57 -0.20 -27.00
C TRP A 417 22.19 -0.67 -28.41
N GLU A 418 20.89 -0.74 -28.70
CA GLU A 418 20.37 -1.07 -30.03
C GLU A 418 20.56 0.09 -31.01
N ASN A 419 20.35 1.34 -30.54
CA ASN A 419 20.34 2.55 -31.36
C ASN A 419 21.37 3.60 -30.92
N PRO A 420 22.69 3.32 -30.99
CA PRO A 420 23.73 4.18 -30.42
C PRO A 420 23.75 5.59 -31.04
N GLY A 421 23.42 5.73 -32.33
CA GLY A 421 23.34 7.02 -33.03
C GLY A 421 22.24 7.95 -32.51
N ARG A 422 21.15 7.39 -31.96
CA ARG A 422 20.00 8.15 -31.42
C ARG A 422 20.07 8.35 -29.91
N SER A 423 21.12 7.88 -29.26
CA SER A 423 21.29 7.93 -27.81
C SER A 423 21.12 9.31 -27.16
N LYS A 424 21.49 10.41 -27.86
CA LYS A 424 21.25 11.78 -27.38
C LYS A 424 19.75 12.13 -27.34
N GLU A 425 19.01 11.73 -28.37
CA GLU A 425 17.57 11.95 -28.47
C GLU A 425 16.85 11.15 -27.38
N ILE A 426 17.19 9.86 -27.25
CA ILE A 426 16.62 8.95 -26.23
C ILE A 426 16.80 9.56 -24.83
N LEU A 427 18.03 9.96 -24.48
CA LEU A 427 18.31 10.54 -23.17
C LEU A 427 17.53 11.85 -22.95
N THR A 428 17.38 12.68 -23.97
CA THR A 428 16.62 13.94 -23.88
C THR A 428 15.13 13.68 -23.64
N GLN A 429 14.55 12.70 -24.33
CA GLN A 429 13.15 12.29 -24.14
C GLN A 429 12.89 11.77 -22.73
N VAL A 430 13.80 10.94 -22.19
CA VAL A 430 13.73 10.44 -20.81
C VAL A 430 13.80 11.59 -19.81
N MET A 431 14.69 12.56 -20.03
CA MET A 431 14.78 13.74 -19.17
C MET A 431 13.50 14.59 -19.20
N GLU A 432 12.87 14.74 -20.36
CA GLU A 432 11.58 15.43 -20.48
C GLU A 432 10.45 14.70 -19.74
N LYS A 433 10.33 13.39 -19.99
CA LYS A 433 9.33 12.52 -19.37
C LYS A 433 9.41 12.56 -17.83
N ASN A 434 10.61 12.70 -17.28
CA ASN A 434 10.88 12.67 -15.84
C ASN A 434 11.03 14.05 -15.17
N LYS A 435 10.58 15.13 -15.81
CA LYS A 435 10.66 16.49 -15.23
C LYS A 435 9.98 16.63 -13.87
N ASP A 436 8.89 15.90 -13.65
CA ASP A 436 8.16 15.83 -12.38
C ASP A 436 9.07 15.40 -11.22
N ILE A 437 9.91 14.39 -11.46
CA ILE A 437 10.87 13.88 -10.46
C ILE A 437 11.88 14.96 -10.09
N TYR A 438 12.46 15.64 -11.09
CA TYR A 438 13.47 16.67 -10.79
C TYR A 438 12.88 17.86 -10.04
N LYS A 439 11.63 18.24 -10.35
CA LYS A 439 10.90 19.25 -9.58
C LYS A 439 10.71 18.78 -8.14
N PHE A 440 10.32 17.52 -7.93
CA PHE A 440 10.15 16.94 -6.61
C PHE A 440 11.47 16.90 -5.82
N GLU A 441 12.57 16.46 -6.43
CA GLU A 441 13.89 16.44 -5.79
C GLU A 441 14.35 17.84 -5.40
N LYS A 442 14.10 18.84 -6.25
CA LYS A 442 14.39 20.24 -5.95
C LYS A 442 13.60 20.73 -4.72
N LEU A 443 12.32 20.33 -4.59
CA LEU A 443 11.52 20.64 -3.40
C LEU A 443 12.10 20.01 -2.12
N LEU A 444 12.62 18.78 -2.21
CA LEU A 444 13.29 18.12 -1.08
C LEU A 444 14.56 18.87 -0.64
N GLU A 445 15.35 19.37 -1.60
CA GLU A 445 16.59 20.11 -1.38
C GLU A 445 16.34 21.54 -0.84
N GLU A 446 15.39 22.30 -1.40
CA GLU A 446 15.12 23.68 -0.98
C GLU A 446 14.65 23.81 0.48
N ARG A 447 13.83 22.86 0.96
CA ARG A 447 13.42 22.82 2.38
C ARG A 447 14.58 22.48 3.33
N ARG A 448 15.63 21.81 2.84
CA ARG A 448 16.85 21.54 3.64
C ARG A 448 17.63 22.83 3.87
N SER A 449 17.87 23.59 2.80
CA SER A 449 18.64 24.85 2.84
C SER A 449 17.99 25.94 3.69
N LYS A 450 16.65 26.03 3.69
CA LYS A 450 15.92 26.98 4.54
C LYS A 450 16.05 26.65 6.04
N ARG A 451 16.13 25.38 6.41
CA ARG A 451 16.32 24.96 7.81
C ARG A 451 17.75 25.21 8.30
N THR A 452 18.76 24.90 7.49
CA THR A 452 20.16 25.15 7.87
C THR A 452 20.44 26.63 8.11
N ARG A 453 19.76 27.53 7.38
CA ARG A 453 19.84 28.99 7.58
C ARG A 453 19.04 29.51 8.78
N GLY A 454 18.00 28.81 9.20
CA GLY A 454 17.19 29.18 10.38
C GLY A 454 17.87 28.82 11.70
N GLN A 455 18.60 27.69 11.74
CA GLN A 455 19.36 27.25 12.93
C GLN A 455 20.71 27.96 13.11
N SER A 456 21.14 28.79 12.15
CA SER A 456 22.36 29.60 12.25
C SER A 456 22.09 31.05 12.68
N ASN A 457 20.82 31.41 12.91
CA ASN A 457 20.37 32.74 13.33
C ASN A 457 19.65 32.71 14.70
N GLU A 458 19.74 31.59 15.43
CA GLU A 458 19.54 31.47 16.88
C GLU A 458 20.88 31.03 17.49
#